data_AF-A0ABC8TKT8-F1
#
_entry.id   AF-A0ABC8TKT8-F1
#
_cell.length_a   1.000
_cell.length_b   1.000
_cell.length_c   1.000
_cell.angle_alpha   90.00
_cell.angle_beta   90.00
_cell.angle_gamma   90.00
#
_symmetry.space_group_name_H-M   'P 1'
#
loop_
_entity.id
_entity.type
_entity.pdbx_description
1 polymer ?
#
loop_
_entity_poly.entity_id
_entity_poly.type
_entity_poly.pdbx_seq_one_letter_code
_entity_poly.pdbx_strand_id
1 'polypeptide(L)'
;MTKVPTKNRKKKVEDLSEEDLALKKRLELYLERIQGTDPGIQKAAIESMRHEIRTSTNSITSVPKPLKFLFPHYGTLKACYETMVDSDLKKILADMISGLALTMSAEGERESLKYRLLGSDGDIVSWGHEYVRNLAAEIIEEYAKQQNEEGPFDDIMAPVLDIVAFHMKHNAELEAVDLLLEVEDLDELVAHMDTTNYQRTCLYLTSSAK
;
A
#
# COMPACT_ATOMS: atom_id res chain seq x y z
N MET A 1 -34.37 -37.02 -12.49
CA MET A 1 -33.69 -35.72 -12.35
C MET A 1 -32.93 -35.72 -11.03
N THR A 2 -31.66 -35.38 -11.14
CA THR A 2 -30.56 -35.85 -10.30
C THR A 2 -30.39 -34.95 -9.08
N LYS A 3 -30.17 -35.54 -7.90
CA LYS A 3 -29.79 -34.84 -6.67
C LYS A 3 -28.49 -34.06 -6.92
N VAL A 4 -28.54 -32.74 -6.75
CA VAL A 4 -27.35 -31.87 -6.79
C VAL A 4 -26.55 -32.11 -5.50
N PRO A 5 -25.28 -32.56 -5.58
CA PRO A 5 -24.48 -32.78 -4.39
C PRO A 5 -23.94 -31.44 -3.88
N THR A 6 -24.30 -31.11 -2.64
CA THR A 6 -23.71 -30.02 -1.86
C THR A 6 -22.20 -30.25 -1.70
N LYS A 7 -21.40 -29.49 -2.44
CA LYS A 7 -19.94 -29.53 -2.39
C LYS A 7 -19.49 -28.96 -1.04
N ASN A 8 -19.19 -29.86 -0.11
CA ASN A 8 -18.52 -29.59 1.17
C ASN A 8 -17.31 -28.66 0.96
N ARG A 9 -17.45 -27.39 1.37
CA ARG A 9 -16.41 -26.35 1.35
C ARG A 9 -15.39 -26.52 2.49
N LYS A 10 -15.00 -27.77 2.78
CA LYS A 10 -14.10 -28.18 3.88
C LYS A 10 -12.92 -29.07 3.41
N LYS A 11 -12.48 -28.94 2.15
CA LYS A 11 -11.28 -29.63 1.65
C LYS A 11 -10.44 -28.73 0.73
N LYS A 12 -9.57 -27.95 1.36
CA LYS A 12 -8.27 -27.47 0.87
C LYS A 12 -7.49 -26.86 2.04
N VAL A 13 -7.30 -27.65 3.11
CA VAL A 13 -6.09 -27.49 3.92
C VAL A 13 -5.06 -28.29 3.13
N GLU A 14 -4.48 -27.65 2.11
CA GLU A 14 -3.27 -28.14 1.47
C GLU A 14 -2.23 -28.33 2.57
N ASP A 15 -1.47 -29.41 2.46
CA ASP A 15 -0.42 -29.86 3.39
C ASP A 15 0.63 -28.75 3.54
N LEU A 16 0.39 -27.80 4.46
CA LEU A 16 1.33 -26.72 4.75
C LEU A 16 2.58 -27.37 5.32
N SER A 17 3.77 -27.01 4.81
CA SER A 17 5.02 -27.47 5.41
C SER A 17 5.11 -27.03 6.88
N GLU A 18 5.96 -27.69 7.68
CA GLU A 18 6.18 -27.28 9.07
C GLU A 18 6.63 -25.81 9.17
N GLU A 19 7.43 -25.35 8.21
CA GLU A 19 7.88 -23.96 8.09
C GLU A 19 6.70 -23.00 7.83
N ASP A 20 5.80 -23.36 6.91
CA ASP A 20 4.63 -22.55 6.59
C ASP A 20 3.66 -22.46 7.77
N LEU A 21 3.48 -23.58 8.50
CA LEU A 21 2.66 -23.61 9.71
C LEU A 21 3.27 -22.75 10.81
N ALA A 22 4.60 -22.76 10.96
CA ALA A 22 5.31 -21.92 11.91
C ALA A 22 5.20 -20.43 11.55
N LEU A 23 5.31 -20.09 10.26
CA LEU A 23 5.09 -18.73 9.75
C LEU A 23 3.66 -18.26 10.05
N LYS A 24 2.66 -19.08 9.72
CA LYS A 24 1.25 -18.76 9.99
C LYS A 24 1.01 -18.50 11.47
N LYS A 25 1.44 -19.40 12.35
CA LYS A 25 1.30 -19.24 13.82
C LYS A 25 1.98 -17.99 14.35
N ARG A 26 3.13 -17.61 13.78
CA ARG A 26 3.85 -16.39 14.17
C ARG A 26 3.11 -15.12 13.75
N LEU A 27 2.53 -15.09 12.55
CA LEU A 27 1.68 -13.99 12.10
C LEU A 27 0.42 -13.87 12.97
N GLU A 28 -0.21 -14.99 13.32
CA GLU A 28 -1.34 -15.04 14.26
C GLU A 28 -0.94 -14.51 15.65
N LEU A 29 0.23 -14.88 16.16
CA LEU A 29 0.75 -14.36 17.43
C LEU A 29 1.01 -12.85 17.38
N TYR A 30 1.53 -12.32 16.27
CA TYR A 30 1.67 -10.88 16.13
C TYR A 30 0.31 -10.18 16.13
N LEU A 31 -0.71 -10.73 15.48
CA LEU A 31 -2.07 -10.19 15.52
C LEU A 31 -2.64 -10.15 16.94
N GLU A 32 -2.49 -11.22 17.71
CA GLU A 32 -2.93 -11.26 19.12
C GLU A 32 -2.24 -10.17 19.95
N ARG A 33 -0.93 -9.95 19.72
CA ARG A 33 -0.16 -8.90 20.40
C ARG A 33 -0.60 -7.49 19.99
N ILE A 34 -0.93 -7.28 18.72
CA ILE A 34 -1.47 -6.01 18.21
C ILE A 34 -2.81 -5.68 18.88
N GLN A 35 -3.64 -6.69 19.14
CA GLN A 35 -4.92 -6.55 19.84
C GLN A 35 -4.78 -6.41 21.37
N GLY A 36 -3.57 -6.52 21.90
CA GLY A 36 -3.29 -6.35 23.33
C GLY A 36 -3.49 -4.91 23.80
N THR A 37 -3.10 -4.63 25.04
CA THR A 37 -3.25 -3.31 25.67
C THR A 37 -1.93 -2.57 25.88
N ASP A 38 -0.79 -3.26 25.76
CA ASP A 38 0.54 -2.69 25.99
C ASP A 38 1.10 -2.07 24.69
N PRO A 39 1.30 -0.74 24.63
CA PRO A 39 1.73 -0.07 23.40
C PRO A 39 3.13 -0.50 22.91
N GLY A 40 4.02 -0.88 23.83
CA GLY A 40 5.38 -1.33 23.48
C GLY A 40 5.36 -2.68 22.78
N ILE A 41 4.57 -3.62 23.31
CA ILE A 41 4.34 -4.94 22.70
C ILE A 41 3.59 -4.80 21.37
N GLN A 42 2.58 -3.94 21.29
CA GLN A 42 1.86 -3.68 20.05
C GLN A 42 2.80 -3.15 18.98
N LYS A 43 3.60 -2.12 19.29
CA LYS A 43 4.56 -1.53 18.34
C LYS A 43 5.54 -2.57 17.81
N ALA A 44 6.16 -3.34 18.72
CA ALA A 44 7.11 -4.38 18.34
C ALA A 44 6.48 -5.46 17.45
N ALA A 45 5.21 -5.82 17.70
CA ALA A 45 4.48 -6.78 16.89
C ALA A 45 4.17 -6.25 15.49
N ILE A 46 3.76 -4.98 15.35
CA ILE A 46 3.51 -4.35 14.03
C ILE A 46 4.80 -4.28 13.23
N GLU A 47 5.89 -3.80 13.83
CA GLU A 47 7.20 -3.69 13.16
C GLU A 47 7.73 -5.06 12.74
N SER A 48 7.61 -6.07 13.60
CA SER A 48 8.02 -7.44 13.29
C SER A 48 7.18 -8.04 12.14
N MET A 49 5.86 -7.85 12.18
CA MET A 49 4.96 -8.30 11.11
C MET A 49 5.29 -7.60 9.78
N ARG A 50 5.48 -6.28 9.80
CA ARG A 50 5.89 -5.48 8.63
C ARG A 50 7.19 -6.01 8.03
N HIS A 51 8.20 -6.29 8.87
CA HIS A 51 9.48 -6.83 8.42
C HIS A 51 9.34 -8.22 7.78
N GLU A 52 8.55 -9.11 8.38
CA GLU A 52 8.30 -10.47 7.87
C GLU A 52 7.61 -10.44 6.49
N ILE A 53 6.62 -9.55 6.32
CA ILE A 53 5.92 -9.36 5.03
C ILE A 53 6.91 -8.87 3.98
N ARG A 54 7.62 -7.76 4.25
CA ARG A 54 8.55 -7.14 3.29
C ARG A 54 9.67 -8.07 2.85
N THR A 55 10.24 -8.81 3.78
CA THR A 55 11.34 -9.75 3.47
C THR A 55 10.85 -10.88 2.57
N SER A 56 9.60 -11.31 2.75
CA SER A 56 9.00 -12.38 1.94
C SER A 56 8.50 -11.91 0.58
N THR A 57 8.13 -10.64 0.43
CA THR A 57 7.64 -10.05 -0.83
C THR A 57 8.75 -9.69 -1.81
N ASN A 58 9.99 -9.54 -1.34
CA ASN A 58 11.16 -9.30 -2.21
C ASN A 58 11.55 -10.53 -3.05
N SER A 59 10.96 -11.70 -2.80
CA SER A 59 11.22 -12.93 -3.54
C SER A 59 10.29 -13.03 -4.75
N ILE A 60 10.85 -13.18 -5.96
CA ILE A 60 10.15 -13.31 -7.26
C ILE A 60 9.44 -14.67 -7.37
N THR A 61 8.55 -14.96 -6.43
CA THR A 61 7.75 -16.19 -6.39
C THR A 61 6.26 -15.82 -6.39
N SER A 62 5.40 -16.81 -6.65
CA SER A 62 3.94 -16.67 -6.52
C SER A 62 3.52 -15.91 -5.26
N VAL A 63 2.35 -15.24 -5.27
CA VAL A 63 1.79 -14.44 -4.14
C VAL A 63 2.38 -14.87 -2.78
N PRO A 64 3.18 -13.99 -2.14
CA PRO A 64 3.93 -14.32 -0.94
C PRO A 64 3.05 -14.96 0.14
N LYS A 65 3.55 -16.04 0.75
CA LYS A 65 2.79 -16.80 1.76
C LYS A 65 2.33 -15.95 2.95
N PRO A 66 3.11 -14.97 3.47
CA PRO A 66 2.60 -14.10 4.52
C PRO A 66 1.34 -13.36 4.12
N LEU A 67 1.24 -12.86 2.88
CA LEU A 67 0.03 -12.20 2.40
C LEU A 67 -1.15 -13.16 2.35
N LYS A 68 -0.95 -14.41 1.86
CA LYS A 68 -2.00 -15.43 1.88
C LYS A 68 -2.51 -15.74 3.28
N PHE A 69 -1.62 -15.78 4.28
CA PHE A 69 -2.00 -16.05 5.67
C PHE A 69 -2.64 -14.85 6.35
N LEU A 70 -2.28 -13.62 5.98
CA LEU A 70 -2.85 -12.40 6.53
C LEU A 70 -4.19 -12.02 5.90
N PHE A 71 -4.51 -12.50 4.69
CA PHE A 71 -5.76 -12.18 3.99
C PHE A 71 -7.03 -12.36 4.86
N PRO A 72 -7.22 -13.46 5.61
CA PRO A 72 -8.39 -13.63 6.49
C PRO A 72 -8.41 -12.67 7.69
N HIS A 73 -7.27 -12.07 8.03
CA HIS A 73 -7.08 -11.21 9.20
C HIS A 73 -7.05 -9.73 8.85
N TYR A 74 -7.12 -9.36 7.57
CA TYR A 74 -7.11 -7.97 7.13
C TYR A 74 -8.25 -7.17 7.78
N GLY A 75 -9.47 -7.72 7.84
CA GLY A 75 -10.59 -7.09 8.55
C GLY A 75 -10.35 -6.89 10.05
N THR A 76 -9.62 -7.81 10.69
CA THR A 76 -9.24 -7.69 12.11
C THR A 76 -8.23 -6.57 12.34
N LEU A 77 -7.26 -6.40 11.45
CA LEU A 77 -6.30 -5.29 11.51
C LEU A 77 -7.00 -3.95 11.40
N LYS A 78 -7.96 -3.80 10.47
CA LYS A 78 -8.79 -2.59 10.36
C LYS A 78 -9.61 -2.34 11.63
N ALA A 79 -10.27 -3.38 12.15
CA ALA A 79 -11.04 -3.25 13.40
C ALA A 79 -10.15 -2.81 14.58
N CYS A 80 -8.92 -3.34 14.67
CA CYS A 80 -7.96 -2.91 15.67
C CYS A 80 -7.61 -1.43 15.51
N TYR A 81 -7.32 -0.99 14.28
CA TYR A 81 -7.03 0.41 13.97
C TYR A 81 -8.17 1.35 14.40
N GLU A 82 -9.43 1.00 14.11
CA GLU A 82 -10.59 1.83 14.49
C GLU A 82 -10.73 1.97 16.02
N THR A 83 -10.39 0.94 16.79
CA THR A 83 -10.46 0.98 18.26
C THR A 83 -9.27 1.67 18.94
N MET A 84 -8.18 1.91 18.22
CA MET A 84 -6.99 2.55 18.77
C MET A 84 -7.21 4.04 19.00
N VAL A 85 -6.66 4.54 20.10
CA VAL A 85 -6.53 5.99 20.35
C VAL A 85 -5.56 6.61 19.35
N ASP A 86 -5.80 7.87 19.01
CA ASP A 86 -4.90 8.62 18.14
C ASP A 86 -3.50 8.71 18.77
N SER A 87 -2.53 8.11 18.10
CA SER A 87 -1.18 7.87 18.61
C SER A 87 -0.24 7.46 17.48
N ASP A 88 1.06 7.58 17.70
CA ASP A 88 2.07 7.11 16.73
C ASP A 88 1.89 5.62 16.38
N LEU A 89 1.43 4.83 17.35
CA LEU A 89 1.13 3.42 17.13
C LEU A 89 0.00 3.22 16.10
N LYS A 90 -1.05 4.03 16.19
CA LYS A 90 -2.18 4.00 15.25
C LYS A 90 -1.71 4.35 13.83
N LYS A 91 -0.83 5.34 13.70
CA LYS A 91 -0.22 5.73 12.42
C LYS A 91 0.67 4.63 11.82
N ILE A 92 1.49 3.97 12.63
CA ILE A 92 2.33 2.84 12.19
C ILE A 92 1.46 1.65 11.75
N LEU A 93 0.32 1.42 12.41
CA LEU A 93 -0.64 0.41 11.98
C LEU A 93 -1.30 0.80 10.65
N ALA A 94 -1.70 2.06 10.47
CA ALA A 94 -2.26 2.56 9.21
C ALA A 94 -1.32 2.32 8.03
N ASP A 95 -0.04 2.70 8.16
CA ASP A 95 0.97 2.45 7.13
C ASP A 95 1.10 0.96 6.75
N MET A 96 0.91 0.05 7.71
CA MET A 96 0.92 -1.39 7.43
C MET A 96 -0.35 -1.84 6.70
N ILE A 97 -1.52 -1.36 7.13
CA ILE A 97 -2.79 -1.64 6.47
C ILE A 97 -2.78 -1.11 5.03
N SER A 98 -2.25 0.10 4.82
CA SER A 98 -2.06 0.70 3.50
C SER A 98 -1.25 -0.19 2.56
N GLY A 99 -0.11 -0.73 3.02
CA GLY A 99 0.69 -1.66 2.20
C GLY A 99 -0.01 -2.99 1.91
N LEU A 100 -0.81 -3.50 2.85
CA LEU A 100 -1.59 -4.72 2.66
C LEU A 100 -2.79 -4.52 1.72
N ALA A 101 -3.38 -3.32 1.71
CA ALA A 101 -4.54 -2.96 0.92
C ALA A 101 -4.34 -3.23 -0.58
N LEU A 102 -3.12 -3.04 -1.09
CA LEU A 102 -2.72 -3.38 -2.46
C LEU A 102 -3.22 -4.75 -2.94
N THR A 103 -3.26 -5.74 -2.05
CA THR A 103 -3.65 -7.12 -2.40
C THR A 103 -4.90 -7.61 -1.68
N MET A 104 -5.38 -6.87 -0.68
CA MET A 104 -6.43 -7.31 0.25
C MET A 104 -7.66 -6.41 0.25
N SER A 105 -7.55 -5.19 -0.26
CA SER A 105 -8.67 -4.27 -0.39
C SER A 105 -9.65 -4.79 -1.44
N ALA A 106 -10.95 -4.49 -1.24
CA ALA A 106 -11.91 -4.62 -2.31
C ALA A 106 -11.63 -3.53 -3.37
N GLU A 107 -11.92 -3.87 -4.63
CA GLU A 107 -11.79 -2.96 -5.76
C GLU A 107 -12.65 -1.69 -5.53
N GLY A 108 -12.06 -0.52 -5.74
CA GLY A 108 -12.73 0.78 -5.61
C GLY A 108 -12.77 1.37 -4.18
N GLU A 109 -12.36 0.64 -3.14
CA GLU A 109 -12.35 1.17 -1.77
C GLU A 109 -11.18 2.15 -1.50
N ARG A 110 -10.14 2.13 -2.37
CA ARG A 110 -8.96 3.01 -2.29
C ARG A 110 -8.32 3.03 -0.89
N GLU A 111 -8.28 1.85 -0.27
CA GLU A 111 -7.81 1.72 1.11
C GLU A 111 -6.31 1.99 1.22
N SER A 112 -5.53 1.80 0.16
CA SER A 112 -4.09 2.08 0.19
C SER A 112 -3.86 3.56 0.46
N LEU A 113 -4.49 4.44 -0.31
CA LEU A 113 -4.43 5.89 -0.14
C LEU A 113 -5.06 6.31 1.19
N LYS A 114 -6.26 5.80 1.51
CA LYS A 114 -6.94 6.14 2.77
C LYS A 114 -6.04 5.95 3.99
N TYR A 115 -5.41 4.78 4.12
CA TYR A 115 -4.54 4.51 5.26
C TYR A 115 -3.16 5.15 5.14
N ARG A 116 -2.71 5.50 3.91
CA ARG A 116 -1.48 6.28 3.70
C ARG A 116 -1.63 7.68 4.29
N LEU A 117 -2.76 8.35 4.04
CA LEU A 117 -3.05 9.70 4.58
C LEU A 117 -3.24 9.72 6.10
N LEU A 118 -3.60 8.58 6.69
CA LEU A 118 -3.73 8.39 8.14
C LEU A 118 -2.42 7.89 8.80
N GLY A 119 -1.38 7.70 7.98
CA GLY A 119 -0.12 7.07 8.34
C GLY A 119 0.86 7.98 9.09
N SER A 120 2.11 7.52 9.17
CA SER A 120 3.20 8.26 9.85
C SER A 120 4.10 9.05 8.90
N ASP A 121 3.62 9.35 7.68
CA ASP A 121 4.42 9.91 6.58
C ASP A 121 5.74 9.17 6.34
N GLY A 122 5.75 7.86 6.63
CA GLY A 122 6.93 7.02 6.46
C GLY A 122 7.33 6.91 4.98
N ASP A 123 8.51 6.34 4.71
CA ASP A 123 8.99 6.14 3.33
C ASP A 123 7.95 5.43 2.42
N ILE A 124 7.48 6.11 1.38
CA ILE A 124 6.47 5.60 0.44
C ILE A 124 6.95 4.36 -0.32
N VAL A 125 8.26 4.22 -0.49
CA VAL A 125 8.90 3.11 -1.21
C VAL A 125 8.96 1.84 -0.35
N SER A 126 8.63 1.95 0.94
CA SER A 126 8.74 0.85 1.89
C SER A 126 8.00 -0.42 1.48
N TRP A 127 6.93 -0.32 0.69
CA TRP A 127 6.15 -1.46 0.20
C TRP A 127 6.46 -1.86 -1.25
N GLY A 128 7.45 -1.22 -1.87
CA GLY A 128 7.94 -1.50 -3.22
C GLY A 128 7.20 -0.73 -4.32
N HIS A 129 7.73 -0.85 -5.55
CA HIS A 129 7.25 -0.10 -6.71
C HIS A 129 5.77 -0.36 -7.02
N GLU A 130 5.27 -1.57 -6.79
CA GLU A 130 3.87 -1.90 -7.07
C GLU A 130 2.90 -1.11 -6.19
N TYR A 131 3.25 -0.96 -4.92
CA TYR A 131 2.49 -0.11 -4.01
C TYR A 131 2.51 1.35 -4.45
N VAL A 132 3.67 1.88 -4.87
CA VAL A 132 3.79 3.24 -5.39
C VAL A 132 2.90 3.45 -6.61
N ARG A 133 2.89 2.50 -7.57
CA ARG A 133 2.03 2.57 -8.75
C ARG A 133 0.55 2.55 -8.39
N ASN A 134 0.14 1.66 -7.49
CA ASN A 134 -1.23 1.59 -7.02
C ASN A 134 -1.65 2.88 -6.29
N LEU A 135 -0.79 3.43 -5.43
CA LEU A 135 -1.05 4.70 -4.78
C LEU A 135 -1.24 5.83 -5.80
N ALA A 136 -0.39 5.92 -6.82
CA ALA A 136 -0.54 6.93 -7.87
C ALA A 136 -1.91 6.82 -8.57
N ALA A 137 -2.36 5.61 -8.87
CA ALA A 137 -3.69 5.40 -9.45
C ALA A 137 -4.83 5.81 -8.50
N GLU A 138 -4.78 5.40 -7.23
CA GLU A 138 -5.80 5.78 -6.24
C GLU A 138 -5.81 7.31 -5.98
N ILE A 139 -4.65 7.96 -6.06
CA ILE A 139 -4.49 9.42 -5.95
C ILE A 139 -5.18 10.13 -7.11
N ILE A 140 -4.95 9.68 -8.34
CA ILE A 140 -5.59 10.27 -9.53
C ILE A 140 -7.12 10.17 -9.40
N GLU A 141 -7.63 9.01 -8.98
CA GLU A 141 -9.07 8.82 -8.75
C GLU A 141 -9.63 9.73 -7.65
N GLU A 142 -8.91 9.89 -6.53
CA GLU A 142 -9.34 10.77 -5.45
C GLU A 142 -9.23 12.25 -5.82
N TYR A 143 -8.18 12.66 -6.53
CA TYR A 143 -8.02 14.03 -7.03
C TYR A 143 -9.17 14.41 -7.96
N ALA A 144 -9.48 13.56 -8.95
CA ALA A 144 -10.61 13.77 -9.85
C ALA A 144 -11.95 13.85 -9.10
N LYS A 145 -12.12 13.04 -8.04
CA LYS A 145 -13.31 13.13 -7.19
C LYS A 145 -13.38 14.46 -6.43
N GLN A 146 -12.29 14.89 -5.80
CA GLN A 146 -12.23 16.15 -5.06
C GLN A 146 -12.41 17.38 -5.95
N GLN A 147 -11.92 17.33 -7.20
CA GLN A 147 -12.14 18.37 -8.19
C GLN A 147 -13.63 18.54 -8.51
N ASN A 148 -14.38 17.44 -8.63
CA ASN A 148 -15.82 17.47 -8.84
C ASN A 148 -16.61 17.93 -7.60
N GLU A 149 -16.08 17.68 -6.40
CA GLU A 149 -16.71 18.02 -5.11
C GLU A 149 -16.23 19.36 -4.52
N GLU A 150 -15.32 20.08 -5.20
CA GLU A 150 -14.64 21.30 -4.71
C GLU A 150 -13.97 21.11 -3.32
N GLY A 151 -13.36 19.94 -3.10
CA GLY A 151 -12.66 19.59 -1.86
C GLY A 151 -11.22 20.13 -1.78
N PRO A 152 -10.59 20.12 -0.58
CA PRO A 152 -9.19 20.49 -0.41
C PRO A 152 -8.25 19.39 -0.90
N PHE A 153 -7.20 19.76 -1.63
CA PHE A 153 -6.20 18.83 -2.18
C PHE A 153 -4.93 18.67 -1.33
N ASP A 154 -4.74 19.51 -0.31
CA ASP A 154 -3.47 19.62 0.44
C ASP A 154 -2.97 18.26 0.96
N ASP A 155 -3.88 17.42 1.46
CA ASP A 155 -3.55 16.11 2.01
C ASP A 155 -3.08 15.11 0.92
N ILE A 156 -3.56 15.27 -0.32
CA ILE A 156 -3.20 14.41 -1.46
C ILE A 156 -1.88 14.83 -2.10
N MET A 157 -1.58 16.13 -2.08
CA MET A 157 -0.36 16.62 -2.71
C MET A 157 0.89 16.11 -2.02
N ALA A 158 0.89 15.96 -0.69
CA ALA A 158 2.04 15.39 0.01
C ALA A 158 2.51 14.02 -0.55
N PRO A 159 1.65 12.98 -0.66
CA PRO A 159 2.06 11.73 -1.29
C PRO A 159 2.34 11.85 -2.80
N VAL A 160 1.72 12.77 -3.53
CA VAL A 160 2.09 13.04 -4.95
C VAL A 160 3.57 13.40 -5.05
N LEU A 161 4.02 14.36 -4.24
CA LEU A 161 5.41 14.83 -4.25
C LEU A 161 6.40 13.72 -3.90
N ASP A 162 6.06 12.88 -2.92
CA ASP A 162 6.85 11.70 -2.56
C ASP A 162 7.01 10.73 -3.74
N ILE A 163 5.92 10.45 -4.47
CA ILE A 163 5.91 9.55 -5.64
C ILE A 163 6.73 10.16 -6.79
N VAL A 164 6.53 11.44 -7.09
CA VAL A 164 7.26 12.14 -8.16
C VAL A 164 8.76 12.14 -7.87
N ALA A 165 9.16 12.51 -6.66
CA ALA A 165 10.55 12.49 -6.24
C ALA A 165 11.17 11.09 -6.37
N PHE A 166 10.41 10.05 -6.05
CA PHE A 166 10.84 8.67 -6.20
C PHE A 166 11.00 8.28 -7.68
N HIS A 167 9.99 8.51 -8.50
CA HIS A 167 9.98 8.16 -9.93
C HIS A 167 11.12 8.84 -10.70
N MET A 168 11.32 10.14 -10.46
CA MET A 168 12.39 10.93 -11.09
C MET A 168 13.81 10.46 -10.72
N LYS A 169 13.98 9.86 -9.53
CA LYS A 169 15.26 9.27 -9.10
C LYS A 169 15.49 7.85 -9.62
N HIS A 170 14.44 7.15 -10.05
CA HIS A 170 14.49 5.73 -10.41
C HIS A 170 14.19 5.45 -11.88
N ASN A 171 14.43 6.43 -12.76
CA ASN A 171 14.23 6.30 -14.21
C ASN A 171 12.78 6.02 -14.63
N ALA A 172 11.82 6.48 -13.83
CA ALA A 172 10.39 6.43 -14.12
C ALA A 172 9.86 7.85 -14.40
N GLU A 173 10.62 8.64 -15.17
CA GLU A 173 10.29 10.05 -15.40
C GLU A 173 8.93 10.23 -16.07
N LEU A 174 8.54 9.30 -16.94
CA LEU A 174 7.29 9.37 -17.68
C LEU A 174 6.11 9.22 -16.72
N GLU A 175 6.19 8.27 -15.79
CA GLU A 175 5.19 8.06 -14.75
C GLU A 175 5.10 9.25 -13.79
N ALA A 176 6.21 9.94 -13.51
CA ALA A 176 6.18 11.19 -12.75
C ALA A 176 5.46 12.31 -13.51
N VAL A 177 5.75 12.47 -14.81
CA VAL A 177 5.08 13.47 -15.64
C VAL A 177 3.59 13.19 -15.75
N ASP A 178 3.21 11.94 -16.03
CA ASP A 178 1.80 11.55 -16.16
C ASP A 178 1.02 11.82 -14.87
N LEU A 179 1.59 11.47 -13.71
CA LEU A 179 0.96 11.76 -12.42
C LEU A 179 0.75 13.27 -12.23
N LEU A 180 1.76 14.10 -12.50
CA LEU A 180 1.66 15.56 -12.36
C LEU A 180 0.67 16.20 -13.33
N LEU A 181 0.54 15.65 -14.55
CA LEU A 181 -0.47 16.10 -15.51
C LEU A 181 -1.89 15.80 -15.01
N GLU A 182 -2.13 14.61 -14.45
CA GLU A 182 -3.43 14.20 -13.93
C GLU A 182 -3.87 15.01 -12.69
N VAL A 183 -2.91 15.48 -11.89
CA VAL A 183 -3.18 16.36 -10.73
C VAL A 183 -3.00 17.86 -11.04
N GLU A 184 -2.85 18.22 -12.31
CA GLU A 184 -2.73 19.60 -12.81
C GLU A 184 -1.62 20.44 -12.17
N ASP A 185 -0.54 19.83 -11.67
CA ASP A 185 0.56 20.51 -10.96
C ASP A 185 1.94 20.28 -11.62
N LEU A 186 1.99 20.48 -12.94
CA LEU A 186 3.18 20.18 -13.75
C LEU A 186 4.42 21.03 -13.37
N ASP A 187 4.22 22.19 -12.76
CA ASP A 187 5.31 23.11 -12.41
C ASP A 187 6.30 22.48 -11.41
N GLU A 188 5.82 21.59 -10.55
CA GLU A 188 6.64 20.89 -9.55
C GLU A 188 7.71 20.00 -10.17
N LEU A 189 7.51 19.55 -11.41
CA LEU A 189 8.48 18.73 -12.14
C LEU A 189 9.87 19.38 -12.17
N VAL A 190 9.93 20.71 -12.27
CA VAL A 190 11.18 21.48 -12.32
C VAL A 190 12.03 21.26 -11.08
N ALA A 191 11.43 21.08 -9.89
CA ALA A 191 12.15 20.84 -8.65
C ALA A 191 12.86 19.48 -8.61
N HIS A 192 12.43 18.53 -9.45
CA HIS A 192 12.94 17.16 -9.50
C HIS A 192 13.81 16.86 -10.73
N MET A 193 13.99 17.84 -11.62
CA MET A 193 14.82 17.69 -12.81
C MET A 193 16.31 17.87 -12.52
N ASP A 194 17.13 16.98 -13.09
CA ASP A 194 18.59 17.03 -13.02
C ASP A 194 19.23 16.61 -14.35
N THR A 195 20.57 16.61 -14.39
CA THR A 195 21.34 16.25 -15.59
C THR A 195 21.12 14.82 -16.09
N THR A 196 20.56 13.94 -15.27
CA THR A 196 20.35 12.51 -15.57
C THR A 196 18.96 12.21 -16.13
N ASN A 197 17.97 13.06 -15.82
CA ASN A 197 16.57 12.84 -16.20
C ASN A 197 16.03 13.87 -17.22
N TYR A 198 16.56 15.11 -17.26
CA TYR A 198 15.98 16.21 -18.02
C TYR A 198 15.72 15.91 -19.50
N GLN A 199 16.65 15.23 -20.18
CA GLN A 199 16.55 14.96 -21.61
C GLN A 199 15.34 14.06 -21.92
N ARG A 200 15.11 13.02 -21.11
CA ARG A 200 13.98 12.10 -21.28
C ARG A 200 12.67 12.80 -21.00
N THR A 201 12.61 13.56 -19.90
CA THR A 201 11.45 14.34 -19.50
C THR A 201 11.03 15.35 -20.57
N CYS A 202 11.97 16.16 -21.09
CA CYS A 202 11.66 17.16 -22.13
C CYS A 202 11.19 16.52 -23.44
N LEU A 203 11.81 15.39 -23.85
CA LEU A 203 11.40 14.66 -25.04
C LEU A 203 9.97 14.14 -24.90
N TYR A 204 9.63 13.59 -23.73
CA TYR A 204 8.29 13.11 -23.45
C TYR A 204 7.25 14.23 -23.53
N LEU A 205 7.47 15.34 -22.80
CA LEU A 205 6.58 16.51 -22.84
C LEU A 205 6.37 17.05 -24.26
N THR A 206 7.44 17.14 -25.06
CA THR A 206 7.35 17.62 -26.45
C THR A 206 6.56 16.65 -27.34
N SER A 207 6.60 15.36 -27.03
CA SER A 207 5.82 14.34 -27.76
C SER A 207 4.35 14.34 -27.37
N SER A 208 4.03 14.57 -26.10
CA SER A 208 2.67 14.60 -25.56
C SER A 208 1.92 15.89 -25.87
N ALA A 209 2.63 16.98 -26.17
CA ALA A 209 2.03 18.27 -26.55
C ALA A 209 1.60 18.36 -28.03
N LYS A 210 1.80 17.31 -28.83
CA LYS A 210 1.41 17.25 -30.25
C LYS A 210 0.06 16.57 -30.44
#